data_AF-X6NJ25-F1
#
_entry.id   AF-X6NJ25-F1
#
_cell.length_a   1.000
_cell.length_b   1.000
_cell.length_c   1.000
_cell.angle_alpha   90.00
_cell.angle_beta   90.00
_cell.angle_gamma   90.00
#
_symmetry.space_group_name_H-M   'P 1'
#
loop_
_entity.id
_entity.type
_entity.pdbx_description
1 polymer ?
#
loop_
_entity_poly.entity_id
_entity_poly.type
_entity_poly.pdbx_seq_one_letter_code
_entity_poly.pdbx_strand_id
1 'polypeptide(L)'
;MKWLKDKDEKDKKEIVTNFEKLSDDNFEIWLLKQSKWKNDVTKKNIPSICDATKAFVIYHSTDRLAVQVIVDEKSTELIMRNLTFEELFRQIYNNLEWKYLREMRNKDQRLELADSNDEIIESDEMVKTEFEKNKRLFKVLWSPIRIEKIKVIKNALVIMIAISEYIDNEIWPNLPNVKEQDVGNFKQLFEQNLGYEFVCNTNFKMNKEDVKEFLIEVITSRELVKNKQKYDALIVIVSGHGDKEDVLITSDGKKTQINSIRTLFDCDRMSSFQNFPKIFFIDACRGTTMPKKENNNTASRGRGIMHDGEGFLMVWSTTSGYSVSDLSIFSESIKCLISQKYQNETLRQMLNEIRNDIKKKDLCYCLERSDTIDYDIIFQQRISFSQQLKNVAAK
;
A
#
# COMPACT_ATOMS: atom_id res chain seq x y z
N MET A 1 -9.26 11.17 -31.74
CA MET A 1 -8.92 11.76 -33.05
C MET A 1 -10.21 12.08 -33.82
N LYS A 2 -10.29 13.22 -34.54
CA LYS A 2 -11.51 13.66 -35.25
C LYS A 2 -11.76 12.90 -36.57
N TRP A 3 -10.70 12.34 -37.16
CA TRP A 3 -10.70 11.74 -38.50
C TRP A 3 -11.72 10.61 -38.70
N LEU A 4 -11.83 9.66 -37.77
CA LEU A 4 -12.82 8.57 -37.86
C LEU A 4 -14.25 9.04 -37.55
N LYS A 5 -14.40 10.09 -36.71
CA LYS A 5 -15.72 10.64 -36.35
C LYS A 5 -16.38 11.36 -37.53
N ASP A 6 -15.58 11.99 -38.39
CA ASP A 6 -16.04 12.76 -39.54
C ASP A 6 -16.37 11.87 -40.77
N LYS A 7 -16.21 10.54 -40.66
CA LYS A 7 -16.60 9.58 -41.72
C LYS A 7 -18.08 9.22 -41.63
N ASP A 8 -18.68 8.88 -42.77
CA ASP A 8 -20.02 8.29 -42.79
C ASP A 8 -20.00 6.83 -42.30
N GLU A 9 -21.19 6.26 -42.06
CA GLU A 9 -21.32 4.90 -41.53
C GLU A 9 -20.83 3.81 -42.49
N LYS A 10 -20.91 4.03 -43.81
CA LYS A 10 -20.42 3.08 -44.81
C LYS A 10 -18.89 3.05 -44.81
N ASP A 11 -18.28 4.22 -44.71
CA ASP A 11 -16.84 4.42 -44.62
C ASP A 11 -16.27 3.81 -43.33
N LYS A 12 -16.91 4.06 -42.19
CA LYS A 12 -16.51 3.44 -40.91
C LYS A 12 -16.58 1.92 -40.98
N LYS A 13 -17.64 1.35 -41.57
CA LYS A 13 -17.80 -0.10 -41.72
C LYS A 13 -16.70 -0.70 -42.60
N GLU A 14 -16.34 -0.03 -43.69
CA GLU A 14 -15.25 -0.45 -44.57
C GLU A 14 -13.89 -0.46 -43.84
N ILE A 15 -13.62 0.58 -43.05
CA ILE A 15 -12.39 0.70 -42.23
C ILE A 15 -12.32 -0.44 -41.21
N VAL A 16 -13.39 -0.63 -40.42
CA VAL A 16 -13.47 -1.68 -39.40
C VAL A 16 -13.31 -3.06 -40.00
N THR A 17 -14.00 -3.35 -41.10
CA THR A 17 -13.93 -4.67 -41.76
C THR A 17 -12.52 -5.00 -42.23
N ASN A 18 -11.79 -4.02 -42.79
CA ASN A 18 -10.40 -4.24 -43.20
C ASN A 18 -9.45 -4.29 -42.01
N PHE A 19 -9.72 -3.53 -40.95
CA PHE A 19 -8.96 -3.56 -39.69
C PHE A 19 -9.04 -4.93 -39.01
N GLU A 20 -10.20 -5.58 -39.02
CA GLU A 20 -10.40 -6.91 -38.43
C GLU A 20 -9.83 -8.04 -39.31
N LYS A 21 -9.75 -7.85 -40.63
CA LYS A 21 -9.30 -8.88 -41.58
C LYS A 21 -7.80 -8.88 -41.86
N LEU A 22 -7.14 -7.74 -41.71
CA LEU A 22 -5.73 -7.55 -42.06
C LEU A 22 -4.86 -7.52 -40.79
N SER A 23 -3.62 -8.02 -40.88
CA SER A 23 -2.62 -7.76 -39.84
C SER A 23 -2.27 -6.27 -39.80
N ASP A 24 -1.71 -5.79 -38.69
CA ASP A 24 -1.34 -4.37 -38.50
C ASP A 24 -0.50 -3.82 -39.67
N ASP A 25 0.51 -4.56 -40.13
CA ASP A 25 1.35 -4.17 -41.28
C ASP A 25 0.55 -4.09 -42.59
N ASN A 26 -0.35 -5.05 -42.81
CA ASN A 26 -1.18 -5.09 -44.02
C ASN A 26 -2.27 -4.04 -44.00
N PHE A 27 -2.78 -3.69 -42.82
CA PHE A 27 -3.73 -2.59 -42.63
C PHE A 27 -3.06 -1.24 -42.88
N GLU A 28 -1.82 -1.03 -42.42
CA GLU A 28 -1.01 0.14 -42.76
C GLU A 28 -0.85 0.27 -44.29
N ILE A 29 -0.44 -0.82 -44.95
CA ILE A 29 -0.25 -0.85 -46.42
C ILE A 29 -1.57 -0.54 -47.14
N TRP A 30 -2.67 -1.15 -46.70
CA TRP A 30 -3.98 -0.91 -47.29
C TRP A 30 -4.39 0.55 -47.14
N LEU A 31 -4.26 1.12 -45.94
CA LEU A 31 -4.68 2.49 -45.68
C LEU A 31 -3.87 3.52 -46.47
N LEU A 32 -2.55 3.31 -46.57
CA LEU A 32 -1.63 4.22 -47.27
C LEU A 32 -1.58 4.05 -48.80
N LYS A 33 -1.98 2.88 -49.34
CA LYS A 33 -1.80 2.60 -50.78
C LYS A 33 -3.06 2.20 -51.52
N GLN A 34 -4.00 1.55 -50.85
CA GLN A 34 -5.14 0.89 -51.49
C GLN A 34 -6.49 1.54 -51.15
N SER A 35 -6.60 2.16 -49.98
CA SER A 35 -7.82 2.81 -49.52
C SER A 35 -8.12 4.09 -50.31
N LYS A 36 -9.39 4.49 -50.33
CA LYS A 36 -9.81 5.79 -50.89
C LYS A 36 -9.27 7.00 -50.13
N TRP A 37 -8.74 6.82 -48.92
CA TRP A 37 -8.15 7.88 -48.10
C TRP A 37 -6.62 7.93 -48.15
N LYS A 38 -6.00 7.21 -49.09
CA LYS A 38 -4.53 7.16 -49.24
C LYS A 38 -3.85 8.54 -49.36
N ASN A 39 -4.57 9.55 -49.86
CA ASN A 39 -4.07 10.92 -49.99
C ASN A 39 -4.34 11.78 -48.75
N ASP A 40 -5.22 11.32 -47.84
CA ASP A 40 -5.63 12.05 -46.63
C ASP A 40 -4.92 11.55 -45.37
N VAL A 41 -4.19 10.43 -45.48
CA VAL A 41 -3.54 9.74 -44.38
C VAL A 41 -2.04 9.67 -44.62
N THR A 42 -1.26 10.01 -43.60
CA THR A 42 0.19 9.86 -43.62
C THR A 42 0.61 8.78 -42.64
N LYS A 43 1.83 8.24 -42.79
CA LYS A 43 2.39 7.24 -41.87
C LYS A 43 2.34 7.68 -40.39
N LYS A 44 2.49 8.97 -40.13
CA LYS A 44 2.40 9.56 -38.78
C LYS A 44 1.00 9.44 -38.16
N ASN A 45 -0.05 9.40 -38.99
CA ASN A 45 -1.43 9.33 -38.53
C ASN A 45 -1.88 7.88 -38.22
N ILE A 46 -1.15 6.88 -38.69
CA ILE A 46 -1.53 5.46 -38.61
C ILE A 46 -1.78 4.99 -37.18
N PRO A 47 -0.88 5.21 -36.20
CA PRO A 47 -1.10 4.70 -34.84
C PRO A 47 -2.40 5.24 -34.24
N SER A 48 -2.65 6.54 -34.40
CA SER A 48 -3.86 7.18 -33.87
C SER A 48 -5.14 6.78 -34.61
N ILE A 49 -5.06 6.41 -35.89
CA ILE A 49 -6.20 5.84 -36.64
C ILE A 49 -6.47 4.42 -36.14
N CYS A 50 -5.45 3.59 -35.94
CA CYS A 50 -5.60 2.26 -35.36
C CYS A 50 -6.23 2.33 -33.96
N ASP A 51 -5.76 3.23 -33.10
CA ASP A 51 -6.35 3.43 -31.75
C ASP A 51 -7.81 3.87 -31.82
N ALA A 52 -8.15 4.79 -32.74
CA ALA A 52 -9.52 5.24 -32.93
C ALA A 52 -10.43 4.13 -33.46
N THR A 53 -9.94 3.31 -34.39
CA THR A 53 -10.68 2.17 -34.95
C THR A 53 -10.86 1.08 -33.91
N LYS A 54 -9.83 0.74 -33.12
CA LYS A 54 -9.95 -0.18 -31.98
C LYS A 54 -11.01 0.30 -30.99
N ALA A 55 -10.97 1.58 -30.59
CA ALA A 55 -11.97 2.15 -29.70
C ALA A 55 -13.38 2.13 -30.30
N PHE A 56 -13.51 2.34 -31.61
CA PHE A 56 -14.79 2.30 -32.32
C PHE A 56 -15.36 0.88 -32.39
N VAL A 57 -14.53 -0.12 -32.69
CA VAL A 57 -14.88 -1.56 -32.67
C VAL A 57 -15.36 -1.95 -31.28
N ILE A 58 -14.62 -1.59 -30.22
CA ILE A 58 -15.01 -1.87 -28.84
C ILE A 58 -16.39 -1.23 -28.52
N TYR A 59 -16.61 0.02 -28.93
CA TYR A 59 -17.86 0.73 -28.65
C TYR A 59 -19.08 0.20 -29.42
N HIS A 60 -18.87 -0.30 -30.65
CA HIS A 60 -19.95 -0.70 -31.57
C HIS A 60 -20.08 -2.21 -31.75
N SER A 61 -19.22 -3.02 -31.13
CA SER A 61 -19.40 -4.47 -31.09
C SER A 61 -20.72 -4.79 -30.37
N THR A 62 -21.56 -5.60 -31.02
CA THR A 62 -22.84 -6.08 -30.48
C THR A 62 -22.66 -7.06 -29.31
N ASP A 63 -21.42 -7.48 -29.02
CA ASP A 63 -21.04 -8.17 -27.79
C ASP A 63 -20.46 -7.16 -26.80
N ARG A 64 -21.33 -6.35 -26.19
CA ARG A 64 -20.93 -5.70 -24.94
C ARG A 64 -20.59 -6.81 -23.97
N LEU A 65 -19.37 -6.79 -23.42
CA LEU A 65 -18.98 -7.60 -22.26
C LEU A 65 -19.68 -7.06 -21.00
N ALA A 66 -21.00 -6.96 -21.08
CA ALA A 66 -21.88 -6.51 -20.04
C ALA A 66 -22.16 -7.70 -19.11
N VAL A 67 -21.98 -7.46 -17.82
CA VAL A 67 -22.21 -8.43 -16.76
C VAL A 67 -23.08 -7.81 -15.68
N GLN A 68 -23.87 -8.62 -14.99
CA GLN A 68 -24.61 -8.18 -13.82
C GLN A 68 -23.80 -8.54 -12.57
N VAL A 69 -23.63 -7.58 -11.66
CA VAL A 69 -22.97 -7.80 -10.38
C VAL A 69 -23.93 -7.45 -9.25
N ILE A 70 -24.15 -8.40 -8.33
CA ILE A 70 -24.95 -8.19 -7.12
C ILE A 70 -24.01 -7.78 -5.98
N VAL A 71 -24.27 -6.63 -5.38
CA VAL A 71 -23.61 -6.16 -4.15
C VAL A 71 -24.70 -5.89 -3.11
N ASP A 72 -24.71 -6.64 -2.01
CA ASP A 72 -25.75 -6.57 -0.96
C ASP A 72 -27.17 -6.48 -1.53
N GLU A 73 -27.54 -7.50 -2.31
CA GLU A 73 -28.86 -7.65 -2.95
C GLU A 73 -29.18 -6.63 -4.06
N LYS A 74 -28.30 -5.66 -4.32
CA LYS A 74 -28.45 -4.65 -5.38
C LYS A 74 -27.69 -5.07 -6.63
N SER A 75 -28.41 -5.27 -7.73
CA SER A 75 -27.82 -5.59 -9.03
C SER A 75 -27.36 -4.33 -9.76
N THR A 76 -26.13 -4.35 -10.28
CA THR A 76 -25.52 -3.29 -11.10
C THR A 76 -24.97 -3.89 -12.38
N GLU A 77 -25.23 -3.25 -13.52
CA GLU A 77 -24.63 -3.64 -14.79
C GLU A 77 -23.23 -3.01 -14.94
N LEU A 78 -22.23 -3.83 -15.26
CA LEU A 78 -20.86 -3.40 -15.53
C LEU A 78 -20.46 -3.76 -16.96
N ILE A 79 -19.63 -2.92 -17.58
CA ILE A 79 -19.09 -3.16 -18.91
C ILE A 79 -17.58 -3.39 -18.79
N MET A 80 -17.15 -4.59 -19.16
CA MET A 80 -15.74 -4.99 -19.13
C MET A 80 -15.04 -4.69 -20.46
N ARG A 81 -13.72 -4.44 -20.41
CA ARG A 81 -12.90 -4.28 -21.63
C ARG A 81 -12.42 -5.62 -22.18
N ASN A 82 -12.20 -6.59 -21.30
CA ASN A 82 -11.71 -7.94 -21.57
C ASN A 82 -12.22 -8.88 -20.47
N LEU A 83 -12.49 -10.15 -20.80
CA LEU A 83 -12.97 -11.17 -19.86
C LEU A 83 -11.85 -11.71 -18.98
N THR A 84 -11.42 -10.87 -18.02
CA THR A 84 -10.41 -11.20 -17.02
C THR A 84 -10.94 -10.92 -15.63
N PHE A 85 -10.43 -11.67 -14.65
CA PHE A 85 -10.67 -11.45 -13.23
C PHE A 85 -10.27 -10.04 -12.82
N GLU A 86 -9.09 -9.58 -13.25
CA GLU A 86 -8.59 -8.24 -12.93
C GLU A 86 -9.55 -7.14 -13.43
N GLU A 87 -10.02 -7.23 -14.67
CA GLU A 87 -10.95 -6.24 -15.23
C GLU A 87 -12.27 -6.21 -14.49
N LEU A 88 -12.86 -7.37 -14.22
CA LEU A 88 -14.11 -7.48 -13.47
C LEU A 88 -13.96 -6.84 -12.09
N PHE A 89 -12.90 -7.22 -11.37
CA PHE A 89 -12.58 -6.71 -10.05
C PHE A 89 -12.38 -5.19 -10.08
N ARG A 90 -11.64 -4.66 -11.07
CA ARG A 90 -11.43 -3.22 -11.25
C ARG A 90 -12.74 -2.47 -11.49
N GLN A 91 -13.62 -3.00 -12.34
CA GLN A 91 -14.92 -2.36 -12.60
C GLN A 91 -15.78 -2.33 -11.34
N ILE A 92 -15.77 -3.39 -10.55
CA ILE A 92 -16.49 -3.44 -9.27
C ILE A 92 -15.98 -2.36 -8.33
N TYR A 93 -14.66 -2.28 -8.12
CA TYR A 93 -14.08 -1.25 -7.24
C TYR A 93 -14.37 0.19 -7.69
N ASN A 94 -14.42 0.44 -8.99
CA ASN A 94 -14.75 1.76 -9.53
C ASN A 94 -16.22 2.14 -9.34
N ASN A 95 -17.11 1.15 -9.22
CA ASN A 95 -18.56 1.37 -9.10
C ASN A 95 -19.09 1.16 -7.67
N LEU A 96 -18.24 0.72 -6.72
CA LEU A 96 -18.63 0.57 -5.32
C LEU A 96 -18.91 1.94 -4.66
N GLU A 97 -20.07 2.03 -4.00
CA GLU A 97 -20.37 3.17 -3.13
C GLU A 97 -19.36 3.26 -1.97
N TRP A 98 -19.01 4.49 -1.57
CA TRP A 98 -18.02 4.74 -0.52
C TRP A 98 -18.30 4.04 0.81
N LYS A 99 -19.59 3.81 1.14
CA LYS A 99 -19.98 3.11 2.37
C LYS A 99 -19.38 1.70 2.44
N TYR A 100 -19.31 0.98 1.31
CA TYR A 100 -18.76 -0.37 1.25
C TYR A 100 -17.26 -0.37 1.50
N LEU A 101 -16.53 0.57 0.90
CA LEU A 101 -15.09 0.74 1.15
C LEU A 101 -14.80 1.10 2.62
N ARG A 102 -15.68 1.88 3.26
CA ARG A 102 -15.61 2.17 4.69
C ARG A 102 -15.89 0.93 5.54
N GLU A 103 -16.86 0.12 5.16
CA GLU A 103 -17.20 -1.12 5.85
C GLU A 103 -16.10 -2.16 5.75
N MET A 104 -15.52 -2.38 4.57
CA MET A 104 -14.34 -3.26 4.39
C MET A 104 -13.21 -2.90 5.36
N ARG A 105 -12.92 -1.60 5.49
CA ARG A 105 -11.88 -1.09 6.39
C ARG A 105 -12.26 -1.18 7.88
N ASN A 106 -13.53 -0.99 8.21
CA ASN A 106 -14.00 -0.92 9.60
C ASN A 106 -14.33 -2.31 10.19
N LYS A 107 -14.74 -3.26 9.33
CA LYS A 107 -15.18 -4.60 9.72
C LYS A 107 -14.14 -5.68 9.39
N ASP A 108 -12.94 -5.29 8.92
CA ASP A 108 -11.88 -6.20 8.50
C ASP A 108 -12.39 -7.28 7.53
N GLN A 109 -13.12 -6.84 6.49
CA GLN A 109 -13.68 -7.69 5.46
C GLN A 109 -12.95 -7.46 4.14
N ARG A 110 -12.76 -8.53 3.37
CA ARG A 110 -12.33 -8.43 1.96
C ARG A 110 -13.52 -8.70 1.03
N LEU A 111 -13.42 -8.12 -0.15
CA LEU A 111 -14.34 -8.38 -1.24
C LEU A 111 -13.90 -9.67 -1.93
N GLU A 112 -14.78 -10.65 -1.98
CA GLU A 112 -14.64 -11.85 -2.79
C GLU A 112 -15.67 -11.82 -3.92
N LEU A 113 -15.28 -12.34 -5.07
CA LEU A 113 -16.19 -12.55 -6.18
C LEU A 113 -16.67 -13.98 -6.15
N ALA A 114 -17.96 -14.16 -6.35
CA ALA A 114 -18.56 -15.48 -6.47
C ALA A 114 -19.44 -15.57 -7.71
N ASP A 115 -19.60 -16.79 -8.18
CA ASP A 115 -20.45 -17.13 -9.29
C ASP A 115 -21.94 -17.17 -8.87
N SER A 116 -22.82 -17.52 -9.80
CA SER A 116 -24.25 -17.66 -9.50
C SER A 116 -24.59 -18.71 -8.43
N ASN A 117 -23.72 -19.68 -8.17
CA ASN A 117 -23.85 -20.75 -7.17
C ASN A 117 -23.13 -20.45 -5.85
N ASP A 118 -22.62 -19.23 -5.66
CA ASP A 118 -21.83 -18.82 -4.49
C ASP A 118 -20.44 -19.48 -4.40
N GLU A 119 -19.91 -20.02 -5.51
CA GLU A 119 -18.52 -20.50 -5.58
C GLU A 119 -17.56 -19.33 -5.84
N ILE A 120 -16.46 -19.27 -5.10
CA ILE A 120 -15.48 -18.18 -5.21
C ILE A 120 -14.75 -18.23 -6.55
N ILE A 121 -14.71 -17.09 -7.24
CA ILE A 121 -14.01 -16.88 -8.50
C ILE A 121 -12.62 -16.34 -8.20
N GLU A 122 -11.58 -17.04 -8.63
CA GLU A 122 -10.18 -16.66 -8.39
C GLU A 122 -9.32 -16.61 -9.68
N SER A 123 -9.92 -16.83 -10.85
CA SER A 123 -9.19 -16.94 -12.12
C SER A 123 -9.95 -16.40 -13.32
N ASP A 124 -9.21 -16.09 -14.39
CA ASP A 124 -9.77 -15.67 -15.68
C ASP A 124 -10.64 -16.77 -16.31
N GLU A 125 -10.26 -18.04 -16.14
CA GLU A 125 -11.02 -19.19 -16.64
C GLU A 125 -12.41 -19.26 -16.00
N MET A 126 -12.50 -19.02 -14.68
CA MET A 126 -13.78 -18.99 -13.98
C MET A 126 -14.66 -17.82 -14.41
N VAL A 127 -14.07 -16.64 -14.65
CA VAL A 127 -14.80 -15.47 -15.17
C VAL A 127 -15.37 -15.75 -16.56
N LYS A 128 -14.58 -16.36 -17.46
CA LYS A 128 -15.05 -16.75 -18.80
C LYS A 128 -16.16 -17.77 -18.74
N THR A 129 -16.00 -18.80 -17.90
CA THR A 129 -17.01 -19.85 -17.70
C THR A 129 -18.33 -19.27 -17.21
N GLU A 130 -18.29 -18.34 -16.25
CA GLU A 130 -19.51 -17.68 -15.75
C GLU A 130 -20.11 -16.72 -16.77
N PHE A 131 -19.28 -16.05 -17.57
CA PHE A 131 -19.73 -15.17 -18.64
C PHE A 131 -20.43 -15.91 -19.78
N GLU A 132 -20.07 -17.17 -20.04
CA GLU A 132 -20.76 -18.01 -21.02
C GLU A 132 -22.13 -18.48 -20.54
N LYS A 133 -22.42 -18.41 -19.22
CA LYS A 133 -23.75 -18.70 -18.71
C LYS A 133 -24.76 -17.62 -19.10
N ASN A 134 -26.01 -18.02 -19.34
CA ASN A 134 -27.09 -17.15 -19.83
C ASN A 134 -27.31 -15.86 -19.02
N LYS A 135 -27.00 -15.83 -17.72
CA LYS A 135 -27.27 -14.68 -16.84
C LYS A 135 -26.06 -13.77 -16.63
N ARG A 136 -24.83 -14.20 -16.98
CA ARG A 136 -23.59 -13.42 -16.80
C ARG A 136 -23.52 -12.73 -15.43
N LEU A 137 -23.85 -13.48 -14.39
CA LEU A 137 -24.16 -12.95 -13.07
C LEU A 137 -23.01 -13.27 -12.11
N PHE A 138 -22.49 -12.22 -11.49
CA PHE A 138 -21.48 -12.30 -10.45
C PHE A 138 -22.06 -11.76 -9.15
N LYS A 139 -21.58 -12.27 -8.02
CA LYS A 139 -21.93 -11.80 -6.69
C LYS A 139 -20.69 -11.30 -5.99
N VAL A 140 -20.84 -10.20 -5.24
CA VAL A 140 -19.85 -9.75 -4.28
C VAL A 140 -20.19 -10.36 -2.93
N LEU A 141 -19.26 -11.12 -2.38
CA LEU A 141 -19.33 -11.66 -1.03
C LEU A 141 -18.39 -10.87 -0.12
N TRP A 142 -18.84 -10.63 1.11
CA TRP A 142 -18.03 -10.04 2.16
C TRP A 142 -17.50 -11.15 3.06
N SER A 143 -16.26 -11.56 2.84
CA SER A 143 -15.62 -12.49 3.75
C SER A 143 -14.88 -11.71 4.84
N PRO A 144 -15.01 -12.11 6.12
CA PRO A 144 -14.05 -11.68 7.12
C PRO A 144 -12.66 -12.05 6.63
N ILE A 145 -11.67 -11.19 6.80
CA ILE A 145 -10.28 -11.55 6.53
C ILE A 145 -9.91 -12.63 7.56
N ARG A 146 -10.12 -13.91 7.22
CA ARG A 146 -9.67 -15.06 7.99
C ARG A 146 -8.19 -15.24 7.70
N ILE A 147 -7.37 -14.69 8.58
CA ILE A 147 -5.92 -14.76 8.45
C ILE A 147 -5.49 -16.10 9.04
N GLU A 148 -5.34 -17.11 8.21
CA GLU A 148 -4.94 -18.44 8.67
C GLU A 148 -3.43 -18.53 9.00
N LYS A 149 -2.63 -17.55 8.56
CA LYS A 149 -1.18 -17.51 8.79
C LYS A 149 -0.82 -16.50 9.88
N ILE A 150 -0.27 -16.99 10.99
CA ILE A 150 0.29 -16.16 12.06
C ILE A 150 1.82 -16.28 12.05
N LYS A 151 2.52 -15.15 12.04
CA LYS A 151 3.98 -15.08 12.25
C LYS A 151 4.27 -14.60 13.67
N VAL A 152 4.97 -15.45 14.42
CA VAL A 152 5.45 -15.10 15.77
C VAL A 152 6.84 -14.50 15.65
N ILE A 153 7.01 -13.26 16.12
CA ILE A 153 8.29 -12.56 16.17
C ILE A 153 8.89 -12.77 17.55
N LYS A 154 10.11 -13.31 17.62
CA LYS A 154 10.83 -13.61 18.87
C LYS A 154 12.19 -12.92 18.93
N ASN A 155 12.73 -12.50 17.79
CA ASN A 155 14.08 -11.94 17.67
C ASN A 155 14.12 -10.91 16.54
N ALA A 156 13.42 -9.79 16.70
CA ALA A 156 13.51 -8.70 15.75
C ALA A 156 14.80 -7.90 15.92
N LEU A 157 15.31 -7.35 14.82
CA LEU A 157 16.15 -6.16 14.87
C LEU A 157 15.25 -4.93 14.74
N VAL A 158 15.38 -4.00 15.67
CA VAL A 158 14.69 -2.72 15.68
C VAL A 158 15.68 -1.61 15.35
N ILE A 159 15.39 -0.84 14.30
CA ILE A 159 16.22 0.25 13.80
C ILE A 159 15.41 1.53 13.91
N MET A 160 15.86 2.51 14.70
CA MET A 160 15.21 3.81 14.84
C MET A 160 16.07 4.91 14.21
N ILE A 161 15.44 5.72 13.36
CA ILE A 161 15.96 7.00 12.87
C ILE A 161 15.18 8.09 13.59
N ALA A 162 15.87 8.90 14.38
CA ALA A 162 15.31 9.97 15.20
C ALA A 162 16.00 11.30 14.88
N ILE A 163 15.29 12.24 14.25
CA ILE A 163 15.80 13.59 13.95
C ILE A 163 15.03 14.61 14.79
N SER A 164 15.70 15.17 15.81
CA SER A 164 15.11 16.15 16.74
C SER A 164 15.68 17.55 16.62
N GLU A 165 16.86 17.71 16.00
CA GLU A 165 17.60 18.97 15.95
C GLU A 165 17.74 19.45 14.50
N TYR A 166 17.34 20.68 14.20
CA TYR A 166 17.31 21.27 12.86
C TYR A 166 18.14 22.56 12.81
N ILE A 167 18.75 22.82 11.66
CA ILE A 167 19.58 24.02 11.41
C ILE A 167 18.71 25.26 11.35
N ASP A 168 17.63 25.19 10.57
CA ASP A 168 16.63 26.25 10.47
C ASP A 168 15.48 25.95 11.43
N ASN A 169 15.59 26.51 12.64
CA ASN A 169 14.61 26.35 13.70
C ASN A 169 13.38 27.28 13.53
N GLU A 170 13.33 28.10 12.48
CA GLU A 170 12.15 28.91 12.15
C GLU A 170 11.20 28.12 11.25
N ILE A 171 11.72 27.48 10.20
CA ILE A 171 10.94 26.65 9.28
C ILE A 171 10.66 25.28 9.90
N TRP A 172 11.69 24.67 10.49
CA TRP A 172 11.63 23.33 11.07
C TRP A 172 12.02 23.41 12.55
N PRO A 173 11.05 23.69 13.45
CA PRO A 173 11.36 23.78 14.86
C PRO A 173 11.88 22.44 15.38
N ASN A 174 12.82 22.49 16.32
CA ASN A 174 13.32 21.32 17.01
C ASN A 174 12.17 20.53 17.65
N LEU A 175 12.32 19.20 17.64
CA LEU A 175 11.35 18.24 18.16
C LEU A 175 11.95 17.55 19.39
N PRO A 176 12.11 18.25 20.54
CA PRO A 176 12.79 17.70 21.72
C PRO A 176 12.18 16.36 22.17
N ASN A 177 10.87 16.17 22.04
CA ASN A 177 10.21 14.95 22.49
C ASN A 177 10.61 13.72 21.67
N VAL A 178 11.07 13.87 20.42
CA VAL A 178 11.63 12.75 19.65
C VAL A 178 12.82 12.13 20.38
N LYS A 179 13.73 12.95 20.91
CA LYS A 179 14.91 12.49 21.65
C LYS A 179 14.59 12.13 23.10
N GLU A 180 13.76 12.94 23.76
CA GLU A 180 13.50 12.82 25.20
C GLU A 180 12.47 11.74 25.54
N GLN A 181 11.50 11.52 24.66
CA GLN A 181 10.35 10.65 24.92
C GLN A 181 10.23 9.51 23.91
N ASP A 182 10.21 9.77 22.60
CA ASP A 182 9.93 8.74 21.60
C ASP A 182 10.98 7.62 21.62
N VAL A 183 12.26 7.99 21.61
CA VAL A 183 13.35 7.01 21.74
C VAL A 183 13.20 6.21 23.03
N GLY A 184 12.89 6.86 24.15
CA GLY A 184 12.66 6.21 25.43
C GLY A 184 11.49 5.23 25.38
N ASN A 185 10.38 5.62 24.75
CA ASN A 185 9.17 4.83 24.64
C ASN A 185 9.39 3.56 23.80
N PHE A 186 10.00 3.71 22.62
CA PHE A 186 10.28 2.58 21.73
C PHE A 186 11.37 1.67 22.28
N LYS A 187 12.41 2.23 22.92
CA LYS A 187 13.45 1.44 23.58
C LYS A 187 12.86 0.65 24.75
N GLN A 188 12.01 1.26 25.58
CA GLN A 188 11.32 0.55 26.65
C GLN A 188 10.45 -0.59 26.10
N LEU A 189 9.68 -0.36 25.04
CA LEU A 189 8.86 -1.41 24.43
C LEU A 189 9.70 -2.54 23.84
N PHE A 190 10.58 -2.24 22.89
CA PHE A 190 11.22 -3.26 22.07
C PHE A 190 12.44 -3.87 22.75
N GLU A 191 13.29 -3.07 23.39
CA GLU A 191 14.51 -3.56 24.04
C GLU A 191 14.20 -4.13 25.43
N GLN A 192 13.50 -3.38 26.29
CA GLN A 192 13.32 -3.78 27.69
C GLN A 192 12.17 -4.77 27.87
N ASN A 193 11.00 -4.50 27.29
CA ASN A 193 9.83 -5.35 27.46
C ASN A 193 9.89 -6.59 26.57
N LEU A 194 10.24 -6.43 25.29
CA LEU A 194 10.29 -7.54 24.32
C LEU A 194 11.68 -8.19 24.18
N GLY A 195 12.75 -7.57 24.67
CA GLY A 195 14.09 -8.17 24.62
C GLY A 195 14.72 -8.18 23.22
N TYR A 196 14.21 -7.39 22.29
CA TYR A 196 14.72 -7.30 20.92
C TYR A 196 15.96 -6.41 20.86
N GLU A 197 16.76 -6.59 19.82
CA GLU A 197 17.92 -5.73 19.61
C GLU A 197 17.47 -4.38 19.08
N PHE A 198 17.87 -3.29 19.73
CA PHE A 198 17.45 -1.94 19.40
C PHE A 198 18.65 -1.07 19.03
N VAL A 199 18.64 -0.51 17.83
CA VAL A 199 19.70 0.36 17.31
C VAL A 199 19.09 1.70 16.92
N CYS A 200 19.60 2.78 17.47
CA CYS A 200 19.17 4.15 17.19
C CYS A 200 20.40 5.00 16.86
N ASN A 201 20.23 6.01 16.00
CA ASN A 201 21.27 7.02 15.79
C ASN A 201 21.59 7.74 17.11
N THR A 202 22.87 8.04 17.31
CA THR A 202 23.37 8.74 18.51
C THR A 202 23.35 10.26 18.35
N ASN A 203 23.54 10.73 17.11
CA ASN A 203 23.42 12.14 16.74
C ASN A 203 22.01 12.41 16.19
N PHE A 204 21.30 13.37 16.77
CA PHE A 204 19.93 13.73 16.40
C PHE A 204 19.84 14.88 15.39
N LYS A 205 21.01 15.40 14.98
CA LYS A 205 21.17 16.36 13.90
C LYS A 205 21.78 15.64 12.70
N MET A 206 20.96 15.20 11.75
CA MET A 206 21.36 14.37 10.61
C MET A 206 20.92 15.00 9.28
N ASN A 207 21.84 15.17 8.34
CA ASN A 207 21.54 15.42 6.93
C ASN A 207 21.17 14.11 6.19
N LYS A 208 20.93 14.18 4.89
CA LYS A 208 20.56 13.02 4.08
C LYS A 208 21.67 11.96 3.99
N GLU A 209 22.91 12.40 3.86
CA GLU A 209 24.09 11.54 3.83
C GLU A 209 24.25 10.81 5.17
N ASP A 210 24.09 11.50 6.30
CA ASP A 210 24.17 10.92 7.64
C ASP A 210 23.12 9.81 7.83
N VAL A 211 21.87 10.02 7.38
CA VAL A 211 20.80 9.00 7.47
C VAL A 211 21.18 7.76 6.65
N LYS A 212 21.75 7.97 5.46
CA LYS A 212 22.17 6.88 4.58
C LYS A 212 23.35 6.11 5.18
N GLU A 213 24.35 6.82 5.72
CA GLU A 213 25.53 6.22 6.37
C GLU A 213 25.12 5.39 7.58
N PHE A 214 24.25 5.92 8.45
CA PHE A 214 23.71 5.18 9.59
C PHE A 214 23.04 3.87 9.15
N LEU A 215 22.17 3.91 8.14
CA LEU A 215 21.49 2.70 7.66
C LEU A 215 22.49 1.67 7.07
N ILE A 216 23.47 2.13 6.31
CA ILE A 216 24.53 1.26 5.76
C ILE A 216 25.36 0.62 6.88
N GLU A 217 25.70 1.41 7.91
CA GLU A 217 26.43 0.92 9.08
C GLU A 217 25.65 -0.17 9.81
N VAL A 218 24.34 0.02 10.05
CA VAL A 218 23.49 -0.99 10.70
C VAL A 218 23.41 -2.26 9.84
N ILE A 219 23.18 -2.12 8.54
CA ILE A 219 23.11 -3.26 7.61
C ILE A 219 24.41 -4.08 7.64
N THR A 220 25.55 -3.39 7.65
CA THR A 220 26.88 -4.00 7.60
C THR A 220 27.25 -4.64 8.93
N SER A 221 27.15 -3.88 10.03
CA SER A 221 27.55 -4.31 11.38
C SER A 221 26.72 -5.48 11.91
N ARG A 222 25.44 -5.57 11.53
CA ARG A 222 24.54 -6.68 11.91
C ARG A 222 24.47 -7.79 10.86
N GLU A 223 25.27 -7.67 9.80
CA GLU A 223 25.38 -8.67 8.72
C GLU A 223 24.03 -9.05 8.09
N LEU A 224 23.14 -8.07 7.88
CA LEU A 224 21.75 -8.30 7.49
C LEU A 224 21.59 -9.01 6.16
N VAL A 225 22.48 -8.76 5.20
CA VAL A 225 22.49 -9.43 3.89
C VAL A 225 22.48 -10.97 4.03
N LYS A 226 23.19 -11.50 5.03
CA LYS A 226 23.23 -12.94 5.33
C LYS A 226 22.38 -13.33 6.54
N ASN A 227 21.83 -12.35 7.26
CA ASN A 227 21.08 -12.51 8.51
C ASN A 227 21.78 -13.46 9.50
N LYS A 228 23.09 -13.29 9.72
CA LYS A 228 23.88 -14.20 10.58
C LYS A 228 23.42 -14.19 12.04
N GLN A 229 22.82 -13.08 12.47
CA GLN A 229 22.24 -12.91 13.80
C GLN A 229 20.87 -13.59 13.97
N LYS A 230 20.34 -14.23 12.90
CA LYS A 230 19.09 -14.98 12.89
C LYS A 230 17.89 -14.16 13.36
N TYR A 231 17.79 -12.92 12.88
CA TYR A 231 16.60 -12.12 13.13
C TYR A 231 15.40 -12.72 12.38
N ASP A 232 14.24 -12.75 13.02
CA ASP A 232 12.99 -13.26 12.43
C ASP A 232 12.03 -12.16 12.00
N ALA A 233 12.41 -10.89 12.19
CA ALA A 233 11.73 -9.71 11.69
C ALA A 233 12.66 -8.50 11.67
N LEU A 234 12.28 -7.49 10.87
CA LEU A 234 12.83 -6.14 10.92
C LEU A 234 11.75 -5.17 11.34
N ILE A 235 12.06 -4.29 12.28
CA ILE A 235 11.20 -3.18 12.69
C ILE A 235 11.97 -1.90 12.46
N VAL A 236 11.47 -1.02 11.60
CA VAL A 236 12.08 0.27 11.30
C VAL A 236 11.19 1.38 11.84
N ILE A 237 11.75 2.26 12.66
CA ILE A 237 11.05 3.39 13.26
C ILE A 237 11.65 4.66 12.67
N VAL A 238 10.81 5.58 12.21
CA VAL A 238 11.26 6.88 11.68
C VAL A 238 10.49 7.97 12.41
N SER A 239 11.21 8.82 13.14
CA SER A 239 10.64 9.94 13.92
C SER A 239 11.32 11.25 13.55
N GLY A 240 10.52 12.24 13.16
CA GLY A 240 11.01 13.57 12.78
C GLY A 240 9.98 14.36 11.99
N HIS A 241 10.40 15.49 11.40
CA HIS A 241 9.53 16.25 10.51
C HIS A 241 9.26 15.49 9.21
N GLY A 242 8.08 15.72 8.65
CA GLY A 242 7.70 15.22 7.33
C GLY A 242 6.84 16.21 6.58
N ASP A 243 6.48 15.86 5.34
CA ASP A 243 5.53 16.64 4.57
C ASP A 243 4.63 15.75 3.69
N LYS A 244 3.79 16.39 2.87
CA LYS A 244 2.82 15.73 1.97
C LYS A 244 3.40 14.79 0.92
N GLU A 245 4.72 14.73 0.76
CA GLU A 245 5.43 13.90 -0.22
C GLU A 245 5.98 12.60 0.40
N ASP A 246 5.53 12.22 1.61
CA ASP A 246 5.96 11.01 2.32
C ASP A 246 7.49 10.98 2.53
N VAL A 247 8.00 12.09 3.07
CA VAL A 247 9.42 12.32 3.32
C VAL A 247 9.70 12.48 4.81
N LEU A 248 10.93 12.14 5.19
CA LEU A 248 11.60 12.62 6.39
C LEU A 248 12.38 13.89 6.03
N ILE A 249 12.13 14.98 6.76
CA ILE A 249 12.93 16.20 6.66
C ILE A 249 14.20 16.01 7.49
N THR A 250 15.35 16.22 6.86
CA THR A 250 16.66 16.15 7.52
C THR A 250 16.99 17.49 8.18
N SER A 251 17.98 17.50 9.07
CA SER A 251 18.33 18.68 9.87
C SER A 251 18.71 19.91 9.05
N ASP A 252 19.17 19.72 7.81
CA ASP A 252 19.46 20.79 6.85
C ASP A 252 18.25 21.21 6.00
N GLY A 253 17.04 20.77 6.36
CA GLY A 253 15.79 21.08 5.68
C GLY A 253 15.58 20.34 4.36
N LYS A 254 16.48 19.42 3.99
CA LYS A 254 16.33 18.58 2.79
C LYS A 254 15.38 17.42 3.03
N LYS A 255 14.95 16.78 1.95
CA LYS A 255 13.98 15.68 1.97
C LYS A 255 14.65 14.33 1.72
N THR A 256 14.31 13.36 2.57
CA THR A 256 14.61 11.94 2.37
C THR A 256 13.31 11.17 2.20
N GLN A 257 13.11 10.58 1.02
CA GLN A 257 11.91 9.79 0.72
C GLN A 257 11.83 8.56 1.63
N ILE A 258 10.70 8.36 2.33
CA ILE A 258 10.49 7.18 3.18
C ILE A 258 10.59 5.90 2.35
N ASN A 259 10.10 5.91 1.11
CA ASN A 259 10.23 4.77 0.20
C ASN A 259 11.71 4.46 -0.12
N SER A 260 12.60 5.46 -0.15
CA SER A 260 14.04 5.21 -0.33
C SER A 260 14.67 4.50 0.87
N ILE A 261 14.16 4.71 2.09
CA ILE A 261 14.55 3.94 3.28
C ILE A 261 13.99 2.52 3.18
N ARG A 262 12.69 2.39 2.86
CA ARG A 262 12.01 1.09 2.72
C ARG A 262 12.72 0.16 1.73
N THR A 263 13.05 0.68 0.54
CA THR A 263 13.67 -0.09 -0.55
C THR A 263 15.06 -0.64 -0.24
N LEU A 264 15.73 -0.15 0.81
CA LEU A 264 16.98 -0.78 1.28
C LEU A 264 16.75 -2.20 1.78
N PHE A 265 15.55 -2.49 2.29
CA PHE A 265 15.15 -3.76 2.91
C PHE A 265 14.30 -4.66 1.99
N ASP A 266 14.16 -4.28 0.71
CA ASP A 266 13.48 -5.10 -0.30
C ASP A 266 14.17 -6.46 -0.48
N CYS A 267 13.39 -7.45 -0.91
CA CYS A 267 13.84 -8.85 -1.03
C CYS A 267 15.02 -9.01 -2.00
N ASP A 268 15.09 -8.19 -3.06
CA ASP A 268 16.20 -8.22 -4.02
C ASP A 268 17.53 -7.78 -3.40
N ARG A 269 17.47 -6.92 -2.38
CA ARG A 269 18.65 -6.44 -1.64
C ARG A 269 18.94 -7.27 -0.39
N MET A 270 17.90 -7.85 0.21
CA MET A 270 17.95 -8.62 1.45
C MET A 270 17.13 -9.91 1.34
N SER A 271 17.59 -10.84 0.50
CA SER A 271 16.91 -12.13 0.26
C SER A 271 16.77 -12.98 1.52
N SER A 272 17.69 -12.83 2.47
CA SER A 272 17.63 -13.43 3.81
C SER A 272 16.38 -13.06 4.62
N PHE A 273 15.69 -11.99 4.24
CA PHE A 273 14.46 -11.49 4.87
C PHE A 273 13.22 -11.62 3.98
N GLN A 274 13.26 -12.36 2.88
CA GLN A 274 12.13 -12.47 1.95
C GLN A 274 10.85 -12.96 2.64
N ASN A 275 10.97 -13.89 3.58
CA ASN A 275 9.85 -14.49 4.29
C ASN A 275 9.68 -13.98 5.73
N PHE A 276 10.36 -12.91 6.12
CA PHE A 276 10.26 -12.34 7.47
C PHE A 276 9.49 -11.01 7.46
N PRO A 277 8.69 -10.71 8.50
CA PRO A 277 7.99 -9.45 8.61
C PRO A 277 8.94 -8.24 8.58
N LYS A 278 8.58 -7.22 7.81
CA LYS A 278 9.24 -5.90 7.80
C LYS A 278 8.21 -4.86 8.21
N ILE A 279 8.31 -4.36 9.44
CA ILE A 279 7.32 -3.46 10.04
C ILE A 279 7.93 -2.06 10.10
N PHE A 280 7.20 -1.05 9.65
CA PHE A 280 7.60 0.35 9.71
C PHE A 280 6.65 1.12 10.62
N PHE A 281 7.17 1.79 11.64
CA PHE A 281 6.43 2.78 12.43
C PHE A 281 6.96 4.16 12.08
N ILE A 282 6.12 5.01 11.49
CA ILE A 282 6.55 6.30 10.96
C ILE A 282 5.80 7.40 11.67
N ASP A 283 6.54 8.11 12.53
CA ASP A 283 6.08 9.30 13.22
C ASP A 283 6.62 10.56 12.53
N ALA A 284 5.96 10.92 11.44
CA ALA A 284 6.27 12.10 10.67
C ALA A 284 4.99 12.71 10.10
N CYS A 285 4.96 14.04 9.99
CA CYS A 285 3.87 14.77 9.35
C CYS A 285 3.69 14.33 7.89
N ARG A 286 2.45 14.29 7.40
CA ARG A 286 2.14 14.08 5.97
C ARG A 286 1.42 15.26 5.33
N GLY A 287 1.56 16.46 5.90
CA GLY A 287 0.95 17.69 5.38
C GLY A 287 0.89 18.81 6.42
N THR A 288 0.21 19.91 6.07
CA THR A 288 0.17 21.15 6.85
C THR A 288 -1.21 21.49 7.41
N THR A 289 -2.20 20.60 7.23
CA THR A 289 -3.59 20.90 7.60
C THR A 289 -3.86 20.47 9.04
N MET A 290 -4.14 21.42 9.93
CA MET A 290 -4.73 21.11 11.24
C MET A 290 -6.22 20.73 11.02
N PRO A 291 -6.72 19.60 11.55
CA PRO A 291 -8.11 19.21 11.36
C PRO A 291 -9.04 20.23 12.04
N LYS A 292 -9.87 20.91 11.24
CA LYS A 292 -11.08 21.56 11.75
C LYS A 292 -12.18 20.51 11.85
N LYS A 293 -13.00 20.59 12.91
CA LYS A 293 -14.24 19.78 13.02
C LYS A 293 -15.14 20.08 11.81
N GLU A 294 -15.31 19.06 10.95
CA GLU A 294 -16.20 18.95 9.77
C GLU A 294 -15.89 19.91 8.59
N ASN A 295 -16.08 19.61 7.30
CA ASN A 295 -16.88 18.62 6.57
C ASN A 295 -16.04 17.94 5.47
N ASN A 296 -16.48 16.75 5.07
CA ASN A 296 -15.95 15.92 3.98
C ASN A 296 -15.42 16.74 2.80
N ASN A 297 -14.12 16.68 2.50
CA ASN A 297 -13.60 16.96 1.16
C ASN A 297 -12.37 16.08 0.85
N THR A 298 -12.53 15.39 -0.27
CA THR A 298 -11.60 14.61 -1.12
C THR A 298 -10.09 14.69 -0.81
N ALA A 299 -9.55 13.60 -0.25
CA ALA A 299 -8.12 13.32 -0.30
C ALA A 299 -7.74 12.85 -1.72
N SER A 300 -6.78 13.55 -2.33
CA SER A 300 -6.20 13.18 -3.62
C SER A 300 -5.25 11.99 -3.44
N ARG A 301 -5.49 10.91 -4.19
CA ARG A 301 -4.63 9.72 -4.22
C ARG A 301 -3.35 10.06 -4.98
N GLY A 302 -2.20 9.97 -4.31
CA GLY A 302 -0.91 9.80 -4.96
C GLY A 302 -0.94 8.56 -5.85
N ARG A 303 -0.42 8.67 -7.07
CA ARG A 303 -0.35 7.58 -8.05
C ARG A 303 0.50 6.44 -7.48
N GLY A 304 -0.14 5.30 -7.21
CA GLY A 304 0.54 4.06 -6.88
C GLY A 304 1.39 3.58 -8.05
N ILE A 305 2.69 3.42 -7.81
CA ILE A 305 3.55 2.57 -8.62
C ILE A 305 3.60 1.24 -7.86
N MET A 306 3.05 0.19 -8.47
CA MET A 306 3.13 -1.23 -8.10
C MET A 306 4.17 -1.84 -9.07
N HIS A 307 5.20 -2.61 -8.71
CA HIS A 307 5.27 -3.85 -7.91
C HIS A 307 6.68 -4.07 -7.30
N ASP A 308 6.81 -5.14 -6.49
CA ASP A 308 7.97 -5.71 -5.72
C ASP A 308 7.92 -5.55 -4.17
N GLY A 309 6.81 -5.05 -3.62
CA GLY A 309 6.69 -4.70 -2.20
C GLY A 309 6.10 -5.75 -1.25
N GLU A 310 6.23 -7.06 -1.46
CA GLU A 310 5.65 -8.07 -0.55
C GLU A 310 6.36 -8.09 0.83
N GLY A 311 5.59 -8.30 1.91
CA GLY A 311 6.13 -8.51 3.26
C GLY A 311 6.29 -7.26 4.15
N PHE A 312 5.78 -6.10 3.72
CA PHE A 312 5.86 -4.84 4.46
C PHE A 312 4.54 -4.47 5.15
N LEU A 313 4.64 -4.03 6.40
CA LEU A 313 3.57 -3.42 7.18
C LEU A 313 3.99 -1.98 7.51
N MET A 314 3.35 -0.99 6.90
CA MET A 314 3.64 0.43 7.13
C MET A 314 2.56 1.02 8.04
N VAL A 315 2.96 1.54 9.22
CA VAL A 315 2.10 2.15 10.22
C VAL A 315 2.51 3.61 10.41
N TRP A 316 1.69 4.53 9.92
CA TRP A 316 1.95 5.97 10.00
C TRP A 316 1.19 6.58 11.17
N SER A 317 1.78 7.59 11.84
CA SER A 317 1.11 8.34 12.90
C SER A 317 0.00 9.27 12.39
N THR A 318 0.05 9.65 11.11
CA THR A 318 -0.98 10.47 10.43
C THR A 318 -1.40 9.94 9.07
N THR A 319 -2.61 10.32 8.66
CA THR A 319 -3.07 10.20 7.28
C THR A 319 -2.47 11.31 6.42
N SER A 320 -2.27 11.04 5.13
CA SER A 320 -1.84 12.04 4.15
C SER A 320 -2.66 13.35 4.26
N GLY A 321 -1.98 14.49 4.41
CA GLY A 321 -2.55 15.84 4.46
C GLY A 321 -2.48 16.55 5.83
N TYR A 322 -2.14 15.84 6.92
CA TYR A 322 -2.20 16.37 8.28
C TYR A 322 -0.82 16.53 8.94
N SER A 323 -0.70 17.50 9.85
CA SER A 323 0.50 17.75 10.65
C SER A 323 0.42 17.05 12.01
N VAL A 324 1.57 16.58 12.50
CA VAL A 324 1.78 16.03 13.83
C VAL A 324 2.34 17.12 14.74
N SER A 325 1.78 17.25 15.94
CA SER A 325 2.36 18.04 17.04
C SER A 325 3.38 17.18 17.80
N ASP A 326 4.48 17.80 18.26
CA ASP A 326 5.54 17.16 19.05
C ASP A 326 5.04 16.75 20.44
N LEU A 327 4.22 15.71 20.52
CA LEU A 327 3.50 15.28 21.73
C LEU A 327 3.76 13.83 22.13
N SER A 328 4.58 13.10 21.36
CA SER A 328 4.89 11.67 21.59
C SER A 328 3.67 10.74 21.67
N ILE A 329 2.50 11.18 21.22
CA ILE A 329 1.24 10.45 21.40
C ILE A 329 1.32 9.08 20.71
N PHE A 330 1.91 9.06 19.52
CA PHE A 330 2.07 7.83 18.75
C PHE A 330 3.00 6.82 19.44
N SER A 331 4.20 7.24 19.83
CA SER A 331 5.17 6.37 20.50
C SER A 331 4.66 5.88 21.87
N GLU A 332 3.97 6.75 22.62
CA GLU A 332 3.38 6.40 23.91
C GLU A 332 2.25 5.38 23.76
N SER A 333 1.31 5.62 22.85
CA SER A 333 0.19 4.71 22.61
C SER A 333 0.66 3.35 22.10
N ILE A 334 1.65 3.31 21.19
CA ILE A 334 2.28 2.07 20.74
C ILE A 334 2.92 1.33 21.92
N LYS A 335 3.76 2.02 22.69
CA LYS A 335 4.43 1.43 23.86
C LYS A 335 3.41 0.83 24.83
N CYS A 336 2.42 1.61 25.25
CA CYS A 336 1.46 1.21 26.28
C CYS A 336 0.63 0.00 25.83
N LEU A 337 -0.01 0.08 24.67
CA LEU A 337 -0.94 -0.96 24.22
C LEU A 337 -0.21 -2.23 23.81
N ILE A 338 0.92 -2.13 23.09
CA ILE A 338 1.68 -3.33 22.75
C ILE A 338 2.22 -3.99 24.02
N SER A 339 2.80 -3.24 24.96
CA SER A 339 3.33 -3.81 26.21
C SER A 339 2.26 -4.52 27.04
N GLN A 340 1.01 -4.03 27.02
CA GLN A 340 -0.10 -4.61 27.78
C GLN A 340 -0.67 -5.87 27.12
N LYS A 341 -0.70 -5.94 25.79
CA LYS A 341 -1.54 -6.89 25.05
C LYS A 341 -0.79 -7.90 24.19
N TYR A 342 0.53 -7.73 23.99
CA TYR A 342 1.29 -8.57 23.06
C TYR A 342 1.24 -10.08 23.35
N GLN A 343 0.95 -10.48 24.59
CA GLN A 343 0.85 -11.89 24.98
C GLN A 343 -0.45 -12.56 24.51
N ASN A 344 -1.50 -11.79 24.27
CA ASN A 344 -2.86 -12.30 24.04
C ASN A 344 -3.46 -11.84 22.70
N GLU A 345 -2.90 -10.82 22.07
CA GLU A 345 -3.46 -10.18 20.89
C GLU A 345 -2.45 -10.10 19.75
N THR A 346 -2.97 -10.12 18.52
CA THR A 346 -2.17 -9.88 17.34
C THR A 346 -1.84 -8.39 17.19
N LEU A 347 -0.78 -8.09 16.44
CA LEU A 347 -0.41 -6.71 16.12
C LEU A 347 -1.56 -5.98 15.42
N ARG A 348 -2.35 -6.66 14.59
CA ARG A 348 -3.54 -6.06 13.97
C ARG A 348 -4.57 -5.60 14.99
N GLN A 349 -4.90 -6.45 15.97
CA GLN A 349 -5.82 -6.09 17.04
C GLN A 349 -5.29 -4.91 17.85
N MET A 350 -4.02 -4.97 18.25
CA MET A 350 -3.37 -3.89 19.00
C MET A 350 -3.34 -2.57 18.20
N LEU A 351 -3.06 -2.60 16.89
CA LEU A 351 -3.07 -1.41 16.03
C LEU A 351 -4.46 -0.77 15.91
N ASN A 352 -5.53 -1.59 15.87
CA ASN A 352 -6.90 -1.08 15.88
C ASN A 352 -7.22 -0.35 17.19
N GLU A 353 -6.73 -0.85 18.31
CA GLU A 353 -6.86 -0.18 19.60
C GLU A 353 -6.01 1.07 19.72
N ILE A 354 -4.75 1.03 19.25
CA ILE A 354 -3.85 2.19 19.20
C ILE A 354 -4.50 3.32 18.41
N ARG A 355 -5.11 3.01 17.26
CA ARG A 355 -5.86 3.99 16.48
C ARG A 355 -6.99 4.63 17.30
N ASN A 356 -7.70 3.86 18.11
CA ASN A 356 -8.80 4.37 18.94
C ASN A 356 -8.31 5.19 20.14
N ASP A 357 -7.19 4.80 20.75
CA ASP A 357 -6.54 5.55 21.83
C ASP A 357 -6.03 6.91 21.35
N ILE A 358 -5.28 6.91 20.25
CA ILE A 358 -4.76 8.11 19.60
C ILE A 358 -5.88 9.09 19.26
N LYS A 359 -6.98 8.61 18.65
CA LYS A 359 -8.14 9.45 18.31
C LYS A 359 -8.81 10.11 19.52
N LYS A 360 -8.71 9.51 20.72
CA LYS A 360 -9.22 10.10 21.96
C LYS A 360 -8.28 11.19 22.48
N LYS A 361 -6.98 11.05 22.25
CA LYS A 361 -5.94 11.98 22.73
C LYS A 361 -5.78 13.20 21.84
N ASP A 362 -5.81 13.03 20.52
CA ASP A 362 -5.68 14.13 19.55
C ASP A 362 -6.39 13.79 18.22
N LEU A 363 -7.11 14.77 17.67
CA LEU A 363 -7.80 14.67 16.39
C LEU A 363 -6.82 14.78 15.19
N CYS A 364 -5.60 15.28 15.40
CA CYS A 364 -4.59 15.45 14.36
C CYS A 364 -3.91 14.13 13.98
N TYR A 365 -3.84 13.18 14.91
CA TYR A 365 -3.27 11.87 14.66
C TYR A 365 -4.33 10.91 14.10
N CYS A 366 -4.02 10.32 12.96
CA CYS A 366 -4.87 9.32 12.33
C CYS A 366 -3.98 8.19 11.82
N LEU A 367 -3.96 7.09 12.58
CA LEU A 367 -3.11 5.96 12.26
C LEU A 367 -3.49 5.37 10.89
N GLU A 368 -2.60 5.46 9.90
CA GLU A 368 -2.77 4.89 8.56
C GLU A 368 -1.95 3.61 8.45
N ARG A 369 -2.58 2.56 7.91
CA ARG A 369 -1.97 1.25 7.72
C ARG A 369 -1.96 0.93 6.24
N SER A 370 -0.79 0.66 5.69
CA SER A 370 -0.61 0.17 4.32
C SER A 370 0.10 -1.18 4.38
N ASP A 371 -0.59 -2.21 3.90
CA ASP A 371 -0.14 -3.60 4.02
C ASP A 371 0.07 -4.22 2.65
N THR A 372 1.10 -5.04 2.57
CA THR A 372 1.26 -6.07 1.55
C THR A 372 1.34 -7.47 2.14
N ILE A 373 1.03 -7.63 3.44
CA ILE A 373 1.12 -8.91 4.18
C ILE A 373 -0.20 -9.69 4.14
N ASP A 374 -0.11 -11.00 3.91
CA ASP A 374 -1.22 -11.96 3.95
C ASP A 374 -1.34 -12.71 5.30
N TYR A 375 -0.54 -12.32 6.30
CA TYR A 375 -0.48 -12.93 7.64
C TYR A 375 -0.73 -11.91 8.76
N ASP A 376 -0.95 -12.40 9.98
CA ASP A 376 -0.97 -11.60 11.20
C ASP A 376 0.31 -11.83 12.00
N ILE A 377 0.57 -10.94 12.95
CA ILE A 377 1.83 -10.92 13.68
C ILE A 377 1.53 -11.01 15.17
N ILE A 378 2.25 -11.88 15.88
CA ILE A 378 2.27 -11.92 17.34
C ILE A 378 3.69 -11.61 17.78
N PHE A 379 3.85 -10.65 18.70
CA PHE A 379 5.14 -10.45 19.35
C PHE A 379 5.31 -11.44 20.49
N GLN A 380 6.53 -11.88 20.71
CA GLN A 380 6.88 -12.72 21.83
C GLN A 380 8.17 -12.20 22.45
N GLN A 381 8.17 -12.04 23.77
CA GLN A 381 9.35 -11.64 24.51
C GLN A 381 10.51 -12.61 24.26
N ARG A 382 11.67 -12.08 23.88
CA ARG A 382 12.92 -12.83 23.77
C ARG A 382 13.40 -13.18 25.17
N ILE A 383 13.25 -14.44 25.55
CA ILE A 383 13.73 -14.91 26.85
C ILE A 383 15.24 -15.17 26.74
N SER A 384 16.03 -14.45 27.54
CA SER A 384 17.46 -14.74 27.68
C SER A 384 17.67 -16.09 28.38
N PHE A 385 18.78 -16.77 28.08
CA PHE A 385 19.14 -18.04 28.74
C PHE A 385 19.19 -17.91 30.27
N SER A 386 19.60 -16.74 30.78
CA SER A 386 19.63 -16.44 32.21
C SER A 386 18.23 -16.27 32.84
N GLN A 387 17.25 -15.73 32.10
CA GLN A 387 15.85 -15.71 32.54
C GLN A 387 15.16 -17.07 32.46
N GLN A 388 15.51 -17.90 31.47
CA GLN A 388 15.06 -19.29 31.44
C GLN A 388 15.50 -20.06 32.70
N LEU A 389 16.75 -19.91 33.13
CA LEU A 389 17.26 -20.55 34.34
C LEU A 389 16.56 -20.04 35.62
N LYS A 390 16.28 -18.74 35.72
CA LYS A 390 15.54 -18.17 36.86
C LYS A 390 14.09 -18.66 36.92
N ASN A 391 13.43 -18.80 35.78
CA ASN A 391 12.05 -19.29 35.71
C ASN A 391 11.92 -20.80 35.99
N VAL A 392 12.97 -21.58 35.71
CA VAL A 392 13.05 -23.00 36.07
C VAL A 392 13.38 -23.17 37.57
N ALA A 393 14.15 -22.27 38.17
CA ALA A 393 14.46 -22.30 39.61
C ALA A 393 13.31 -21.78 40.50
N ALA A 394 12.32 -21.10 39.92
CA ALA A 394 11.15 -20.57 40.62
C ALA A 394 9.90 -21.48 40.50
N LYS A 395 10.01 -22.60 39.79
CA LYS A 395 9.07 -23.73 39.79
C LYS A 395 9.66 -24.86 40.60
#